data_AF-A0A957S0A2-F1
#
_entry.id   AF-A0A957S0A2-F1
#
_cell.length_a   1.000
_cell.length_b   1.000
_cell.length_c   1.000
_cell.angle_alpha   90.00
_cell.angle_beta   90.00
_cell.angle_gamma   90.00
#
_symmetry.space_group_name_H-M   'P 1'
#
loop_
_entity.id
_entity.type
_entity.pdbx_description
1 polymer ?
#
loop_
_entity_poly.entity_id
_entity_poly.type
_entity_poly.pdbx_seq_one_letter_code
_entity_poly.pdbx_strand_id
1 'polypeptide(L)'
;MSVETLQTKPSLSGILKNGAIAGGAAVVVNAVLYLVSNALGWFPADVLSPMGTPITLAPVIGMTVFGAVAGTVGYLVLSRFLSRAQANRWFTILAVVVLVLMTTTPLGLSGAPVMQIVMLEVMHLVIGGALIYYLPKSV
;
A
#
# COMPACT_ATOMS: atom_id res chain seq x y z
N MET A 1 -5.73 19.83 -37.85
CA MET A 1 -6.46 18.61 -37.47
C MET A 1 -5.57 17.87 -36.46
N SER A 2 -5.77 18.10 -35.17
CA SER A 2 -4.95 17.48 -34.12
C SER A 2 -5.36 16.02 -33.97
N VAL A 3 -4.41 15.09 -34.10
CA VAL A 3 -4.61 13.68 -33.82
C VAL A 3 -4.95 13.56 -32.34
N GLU A 4 -6.23 13.37 -32.03
CA GLU A 4 -6.69 13.04 -30.70
C GLU A 4 -6.09 11.66 -30.36
N THR A 5 -5.03 11.64 -29.55
CA THR A 5 -4.45 10.38 -29.08
C THR A 5 -5.53 9.64 -28.33
N LEU A 6 -6.11 8.60 -28.94
CA LEU A 6 -7.09 7.73 -28.32
C LEU A 6 -6.47 7.15 -27.04
N GLN A 7 -6.80 7.72 -25.88
CA GLN A 7 -6.34 7.21 -24.61
C GLN A 7 -6.99 5.84 -24.39
N THR A 8 -6.23 4.79 -24.66
CA THR A 8 -6.68 3.43 -24.40
C THR A 8 -6.89 3.23 -22.91
N LYS A 9 -8.03 2.63 -22.56
CA LYS A 9 -8.32 2.21 -21.18
C LYS A 9 -7.30 1.15 -20.77
N PRO A 10 -6.83 1.15 -19.50
CA PRO A 10 -5.89 0.14 -19.04
C PRO A 10 -6.46 -1.28 -19.18
N SER A 11 -5.66 -2.19 -19.71
CA SER A 11 -6.04 -3.60 -19.80
C SER A 11 -6.10 -4.27 -18.41
N LEU A 12 -6.98 -5.28 -18.25
CA LEU A 12 -7.06 -6.07 -17.01
C LEU A 12 -5.71 -6.70 -16.68
N SER A 13 -5.05 -7.30 -17.67
CA SER A 13 -3.75 -7.95 -17.52
C SER A 13 -2.68 -6.95 -17.07
N GLY A 14 -2.66 -5.76 -17.66
CA GLY A 14 -1.74 -4.69 -17.27
C GLY A 14 -1.92 -4.26 -15.81
N ILE A 15 -3.16 -4.10 -15.36
CA ILE A 15 -3.49 -3.76 -13.97
C ILE A 15 -3.02 -4.87 -13.02
N LEU A 16 -3.38 -6.12 -13.30
CA LEU A 16 -3.01 -7.26 -12.43
C LEU A 16 -1.49 -7.44 -12.36
N LYS A 17 -0.80 -7.34 -13.50
CA LYS A 17 0.66 -7.41 -13.57
C LYS A 17 1.31 -6.31 -12.73
N ASN A 18 0.89 -5.06 -12.90
CA ASN A 18 1.46 -3.92 -12.17
C ASN A 18 1.12 -3.97 -10.68
N GLY A 19 -0.09 -4.40 -10.32
CA GLY A 19 -0.49 -4.65 -8.94
C GLY A 19 0.36 -5.74 -8.28
N ALA A 20 0.61 -6.85 -8.99
CA ALA A 20 1.47 -7.92 -8.51
C ALA A 20 2.94 -7.48 -8.34
N ILE A 21 3.48 -6.70 -9.28
CA ILE A 21 4.83 -6.12 -9.16
C ILE A 21 4.92 -5.19 -7.95
N ALA A 22 3.94 -4.28 -7.80
CA ALA A 22 3.88 -3.36 -6.66
C ALA A 22 3.78 -4.10 -5.33
N GLY A 23 2.85 -5.06 -5.23
CA GLY A 23 2.64 -5.86 -4.04
C GLY A 23 3.86 -6.71 -3.69
N GLY A 24 4.45 -7.38 -4.67
CA GLY A 24 5.66 -8.19 -4.46
C GLY A 24 6.84 -7.35 -3.97
N ALA A 25 7.10 -6.21 -4.61
CA ALA A 25 8.15 -5.29 -4.18
C ALA A 25 7.89 -4.76 -2.75
N ALA A 26 6.65 -4.37 -2.44
CA ALA A 26 6.28 -3.89 -1.12
C ALA A 26 6.41 -4.97 -0.04
N VAL A 27 6.02 -6.21 -0.33
CA VAL A 27 6.18 -7.35 0.61
C VAL A 27 7.64 -7.55 0.96
N VAL A 28 8.53 -7.54 -0.05
CA VAL A 28 9.98 -7.71 0.19
C VAL A 28 10.52 -6.57 1.04
N VAL A 29 10.21 -5.31 0.67
CA VAL A 29 10.70 -4.14 1.41
C VAL A 29 10.15 -4.12 2.84
N ASN A 30 8.86 -4.35 3.05
CA ASN A 30 8.24 -4.33 4.38
C ASN A 30 8.74 -5.49 5.25
N ALA A 31 8.99 -6.67 4.68
CA ALA A 31 9.61 -7.78 5.40
C ALA A 31 11.01 -7.42 5.89
N VAL A 32 11.84 -6.81 5.03
CA VAL A 32 13.18 -6.34 5.41
C VAL A 32 13.12 -5.26 6.48
N LEU A 33 12.24 -4.26 6.31
CA LEU A 33 12.03 -3.21 7.30
C LEU A 33 11.64 -3.79 8.67
N TYR A 34 10.73 -4.77 8.70
CA TYR A 34 10.32 -5.43 9.94
C TYR A 34 11.49 -6.18 10.57
N LEU A 35 12.20 -7.00 9.80
CA LEU A 35 13.30 -7.82 10.32
C LEU A 35 14.43 -6.97 10.92
N VAL A 36 14.81 -5.89 10.23
CA VAL A 36 15.83 -4.96 10.73
C VAL A 36 15.34 -4.21 11.97
N SER A 37 14.13 -3.66 11.94
CA SER A 37 13.58 -2.92 13.07
C SER A 37 13.39 -3.78 14.31
N ASN A 38 12.94 -5.02 14.12
CA ASN A 38 12.81 -6.00 15.19
C ASN A 38 14.18 -6.38 15.78
N ALA A 39 15.20 -6.57 14.95
CA ALA A 39 16.57 -6.81 15.42
C ALA A 39 17.16 -5.63 16.21
N LEU A 40 16.73 -4.40 15.91
CA LEU A 40 17.09 -3.19 16.66
C LEU A 40 16.25 -2.98 17.94
N GLY A 41 15.32 -3.88 18.24
CA GLY A 41 14.46 -3.79 19.43
C GLY A 41 13.32 -2.77 19.30
N TRP A 42 13.01 -2.30 18.09
CA TRP A 42 11.92 -1.33 17.86
C TRP A 42 10.53 -1.96 17.83
N PHE A 43 10.43 -3.29 17.86
CA PHE A 43 9.17 -4.05 17.90
C PHE A 43 9.15 -4.96 19.14
N PRO A 44 8.91 -4.39 20.34
CA PRO A 44 8.82 -5.18 21.55
C PRO A 44 7.55 -6.06 21.53
N ALA A 45 7.62 -7.24 22.13
CA ALA A 45 6.59 -8.27 22.01
C ALA A 45 5.30 -7.97 22.82
N ASP A 46 5.37 -7.04 23.76
CA ASP A 46 4.28 -6.60 24.64
C ASP A 46 3.39 -5.50 24.01
N VAL A 47 3.86 -4.86 22.93
CA VAL A 47 3.05 -3.91 22.15
C VAL A 47 2.24 -4.67 21.10
N LEU A 48 0.94 -4.80 21.37
CA LEU A 48 0.01 -5.54 20.52
C LEU A 48 -0.62 -4.64 19.45
N SER A 49 -1.01 -5.26 18.33
CA SER A 49 -1.86 -4.63 17.33
C SER A 49 -3.24 -4.30 17.91
N PRO A 50 -4.05 -3.47 17.23
CA PRO A 50 -5.45 -3.23 17.65
C PRO A 50 -6.31 -4.50 17.72
N MET A 51 -5.88 -5.57 17.05
CA MET A 51 -6.54 -6.89 17.12
C MET A 51 -6.09 -7.73 18.33
N GLY A 52 -5.28 -7.17 19.23
CA GLY A 52 -4.77 -7.88 20.41
C GLY A 52 -3.71 -8.93 20.08
N THR A 53 -3.10 -8.86 18.90
CA THR A 53 -2.08 -9.83 18.44
C THR A 53 -0.71 -9.16 18.31
N PRO A 54 0.40 -9.89 18.58
CA PRO A 54 1.74 -9.35 18.38
C PRO A 54 1.99 -8.93 16.93
N ILE A 55 2.63 -7.78 16.75
CA ILE A 55 3.04 -7.32 15.43
C ILE A 55 4.28 -8.10 15.00
N THR A 56 4.07 -9.12 14.17
CA THR A 56 5.14 -10.01 13.68
C THR A 56 5.27 -9.98 12.16
N LEU A 57 6.30 -10.65 11.63
CA LEU A 57 6.55 -10.72 10.19
C LEU A 57 5.34 -11.23 9.39
N ALA A 58 4.67 -12.27 9.88
CA ALA A 58 3.54 -12.88 9.16
C ALA A 58 2.35 -11.91 9.01
N PRO A 59 1.85 -11.23 10.07
CA PRO A 59 0.91 -10.13 9.96
C PRO A 59 1.37 -8.99 9.04
N VAL A 60 2.64 -8.58 9.09
CA VAL A 60 3.17 -7.51 8.20
C VAL A 60 3.05 -7.91 6.73
N ILE A 61 3.45 -9.13 6.39
CA ILE A 61 3.32 -9.66 5.02
C ILE A 61 1.83 -9.76 4.64
N GLY A 62 1.00 -10.34 5.52
CA GLY A 62 -0.43 -10.52 5.27
C GLY A 62 -1.15 -9.20 5.00
N MET A 63 -0.91 -8.18 5.82
CA MET A 63 -1.49 -6.85 5.65
C MET A 63 -0.95 -6.12 4.42
N THR A 64 0.33 -6.31 4.08
CA THR A 64 0.91 -5.75 2.85
C THR A 64 0.25 -6.36 1.60
N VAL A 65 0.06 -7.69 1.58
CA VAL A 65 -0.65 -8.39 0.50
C VAL A 65 -2.11 -7.94 0.42
N PHE A 66 -2.79 -7.84 1.56
CA PHE A 66 -4.16 -7.34 1.62
C PHE A 66 -4.27 -5.93 1.03
N GLY A 67 -3.39 -5.00 1.44
CA GLY A 67 -3.33 -3.65 0.89
C GLY A 67 -3.07 -3.63 -0.61
N ALA A 68 -2.16 -4.48 -1.10
CA ALA A 68 -1.87 -4.64 -2.54
C ALA A 68 -3.11 -5.08 -3.33
N VAL A 69 -3.82 -6.10 -2.83
CA VAL A 69 -5.05 -6.62 -3.46
C VAL A 69 -6.14 -5.55 -3.44
N ALA A 70 -6.40 -4.94 -2.28
CA ALA A 70 -7.43 -3.92 -2.12
C ALA A 70 -7.18 -2.71 -3.04
N GLY A 71 -5.94 -2.21 -3.10
CA GLY A 71 -5.58 -1.11 -3.99
C GLY A 71 -5.68 -1.48 -5.47
N THR A 72 -5.25 -2.67 -5.85
CA THR A 72 -5.36 -3.16 -7.24
C THR A 72 -6.81 -3.32 -7.67
N VAL A 73 -7.66 -3.90 -6.82
CA VAL A 73 -9.11 -4.03 -7.07
C VAL A 73 -9.77 -2.65 -7.14
N GLY A 74 -9.42 -1.73 -6.23
CA GLY A 74 -9.93 -0.36 -6.25
C GLY A 74 -9.59 0.37 -7.56
N TYR A 75 -8.34 0.29 -8.00
CA TYR A 75 -7.94 0.86 -9.30
C TYR A 75 -8.65 0.19 -10.47
N LEU A 76 -8.81 -1.14 -10.42
CA LEU A 76 -9.54 -1.89 -11.44
C LEU A 76 -10.98 -1.40 -11.56
N VAL A 77 -11.69 -1.25 -10.45
CA VAL A 77 -13.07 -0.73 -10.42
C VAL A 77 -13.12 0.67 -11.02
N LEU A 78 -12.26 1.59 -10.58
CA LEU A 78 -12.21 2.95 -11.11
C LEU A 78 -11.97 2.98 -12.62
N SER A 79 -11.04 2.14 -13.12
CA SER A 79 -10.70 2.06 -14.55
C SER A 79 -11.85 1.57 -15.44
N ARG A 80 -12.87 0.92 -14.88
CA ARG A 80 -14.05 0.47 -15.65
C ARG A 80 -15.02 1.59 -15.93
N PHE A 81 -15.25 2.44 -14.94
CA PHE A 81 -16.27 3.48 -15.00
C PHE A 81 -15.74 4.85 -15.45
N LEU A 82 -14.43 5.09 -15.28
CA LEU A 82 -13.81 6.39 -15.56
C LEU A 82 -12.89 6.34 -16.78
N SER A 83 -12.59 7.51 -17.35
CA SER A 83 -11.45 7.63 -18.28
C SER A 83 -10.14 7.31 -17.56
N ARG A 84 -9.09 6.95 -18.30
CA ARG A 84 -7.77 6.64 -17.71
C ARG A 84 -7.23 7.78 -16.84
N ALA A 85 -7.32 9.02 -17.33
CA ALA A 85 -6.88 10.19 -16.59
C ALA A 85 -7.66 10.39 -15.27
N GLN A 86 -8.99 10.22 -15.32
CA GLN A 86 -9.84 10.31 -14.13
C GLN A 86 -9.56 9.17 -13.14
N ALA A 87 -9.45 7.93 -13.62
CA ALA A 87 -9.14 6.77 -12.77
C ALA A 87 -7.80 6.95 -12.04
N ASN A 88 -6.76 7.40 -12.74
CA ASN A 88 -5.46 7.70 -12.14
C ASN A 88 -5.56 8.76 -11.05
N ARG A 89 -6.23 9.89 -11.35
CA ARG A 89 -6.40 10.99 -10.40
C ARG A 89 -7.16 10.54 -9.16
N TRP A 90 -8.32 9.90 -9.34
CA TRP A 90 -9.16 9.47 -8.23
C TRP A 90 -8.50 8.37 -7.41
N PHE A 91 -7.81 7.43 -8.04
CA PHE A 91 -7.05 6.42 -7.33
C PHE A 91 -5.98 7.05 -6.44
N THR A 92 -5.18 7.97 -6.96
CA THR A 92 -4.15 8.64 -6.17
C THR A 92 -4.76 9.43 -5.00
N ILE A 93 -5.85 10.17 -5.23
CA ILE A 93 -6.54 10.90 -4.16
C ILE A 93 -7.01 9.93 -3.07
N LEU A 94 -7.73 8.87 -3.45
CA LEU A 94 -8.25 7.88 -2.50
C LEU A 94 -7.11 7.15 -1.76
N ALA A 95 -6.04 6.78 -2.45
CA ALA A 95 -4.88 6.14 -1.85
C ALA A 95 -4.18 7.05 -0.84
N VAL A 96 -4.01 8.34 -1.16
CA VAL A 96 -3.46 9.33 -0.21
C VAL A 96 -4.37 9.50 1.00
N VAL A 97 -5.69 9.60 0.80
CA VAL A 97 -6.65 9.66 1.91
C VAL A 97 -6.55 8.42 2.79
N VAL A 98 -6.51 7.22 2.21
CA VAL A 98 -6.35 5.96 2.96
C VAL A 98 -5.02 5.95 3.72
N LEU A 99 -3.90 6.37 3.12
CA LEU A 99 -2.61 6.45 3.80
C LEU A 99 -2.67 7.39 5.01
N VAL A 100 -3.28 8.57 4.86
CA VAL A 100 -3.45 9.52 5.97
C VAL A 100 -4.35 8.94 7.06
N LEU A 101 -5.44 8.26 6.70
CA LEU A 101 -6.32 7.63 7.69
C LEU A 101 -5.65 6.46 8.41
N MET A 102 -4.79 5.70 7.72
CA MET A 102 -4.04 4.60 8.31
C MET A 102 -3.08 5.06 9.40
N THR A 103 -2.64 6.33 9.39
CA THR A 103 -1.73 6.81 10.45
C THR A 103 -2.39 6.81 11.84
N THR A 104 -3.71 6.85 11.90
CA THR A 104 -4.45 6.76 13.16
C THR A 104 -4.21 5.42 13.88
N THR A 105 -3.86 4.37 13.14
CA THR A 105 -3.64 3.04 13.72
C THR A 105 -2.32 2.97 14.48
N PRO A 106 -1.13 3.25 13.88
CA PRO A 106 0.11 3.28 14.65
C PRO A 106 0.16 4.36 15.72
N LEU A 107 -0.37 5.56 15.45
CA LEU A 107 -0.44 6.64 16.43
C LEU A 107 -1.35 6.32 17.63
N GLY A 108 -2.29 5.39 17.46
CA GLY A 108 -3.19 4.92 18.52
C GLY A 108 -2.61 3.81 19.39
N LEU A 109 -1.41 3.29 19.11
CA LEU A 109 -0.79 2.21 19.89
C LEU A 109 -0.25 2.76 21.23
N SER A 110 -1.01 2.54 22.30
CA SER A 110 -0.59 2.92 23.65
C SER A 110 0.68 2.18 24.07
N GLY A 111 1.68 2.92 24.56
CA GLY A 111 2.96 2.36 25.02
C GLY A 111 3.93 1.94 23.91
N ALA A 112 3.58 2.13 22.64
CA ALA A 112 4.48 1.82 21.53
C ALA A 112 5.70 2.76 21.52
N PRO A 113 6.92 2.22 21.37
CA PRO A 113 8.10 3.05 21.09
C PRO A 113 7.89 3.92 19.85
N VAL A 114 8.40 5.15 19.88
CA VAL A 114 8.31 6.08 18.74
C VAL A 114 8.83 5.45 17.44
N MET A 115 9.93 4.68 17.53
CA MET A 115 10.50 4.01 16.37
C MET A 115 9.60 2.91 15.81
N GLN A 116 8.80 2.24 16.65
CA GLN A 116 7.78 1.29 16.19
C GLN A 116 6.74 1.99 15.33
N ILE A 117 6.22 3.12 15.82
CA ILE A 117 5.22 3.93 15.14
C ILE A 117 5.78 4.42 13.79
N VAL A 118 6.96 5.03 13.80
CA VAL A 118 7.61 5.53 12.58
C VAL A 118 7.80 4.41 11.55
N MET A 119 8.26 3.23 11.97
CA MET A 119 8.49 2.12 11.04
C MET A 119 7.19 1.55 10.48
N LEU A 120 6.12 1.47 11.28
CA LEU A 120 4.80 1.09 10.79
C LEU A 120 4.29 2.07 9.73
N GLU A 121 4.45 3.38 9.93
CA GLU A 121 4.09 4.37 8.91
C GLU A 121 4.92 4.26 7.64
N VAL A 122 6.23 4.05 7.77
CA VAL A 122 7.10 3.82 6.61
C VAL A 122 6.63 2.59 5.81
N MET A 123 6.21 1.52 6.49
CA MET A 123 5.67 0.33 5.81
C MET A 123 4.35 0.62 5.07
N HIS A 124 3.47 1.47 5.63
CA HIS A 124 2.28 1.95 4.92
C HIS A 124 2.66 2.73 3.65
N LEU A 125 3.63 3.65 3.77
CA LEU A 125 4.12 4.43 2.63
C LEU A 125 4.75 3.56 1.55
N VAL A 126 5.45 2.50 1.90
CA VAL A 126 6.02 1.55 0.93
C VAL A 126 4.92 0.92 0.07
N ILE A 127 3.88 0.35 0.67
CA ILE A 127 2.81 -0.29 -0.12
C ILE A 127 1.96 0.73 -0.87
N GLY A 128 1.50 1.80 -0.21
CA GLY A 128 0.69 2.83 -0.85
C GLY A 128 1.45 3.55 -1.97
N GLY A 129 2.71 3.90 -1.71
CA GLY A 129 3.61 4.51 -2.69
C GLY A 129 3.88 3.60 -3.88
N ALA A 130 4.15 2.31 -3.65
CA ALA A 130 4.32 1.34 -4.74
C ALA A 130 3.07 1.27 -5.63
N LEU A 131 1.88 1.17 -5.06
CA LEU A 131 0.63 1.10 -5.82
C LEU A 131 0.36 2.39 -6.61
N ILE A 132 0.56 3.56 -5.98
CA ILE A 132 0.45 4.88 -6.64
C ILE A 132 1.44 4.99 -7.81
N TYR A 133 2.63 4.41 -7.68
CA TYR A 133 3.64 4.46 -8.74
C TYR A 133 3.34 3.51 -9.91
N TYR A 134 2.97 2.26 -9.65
CA TYR A 134 2.87 1.22 -10.68
C TYR A 134 1.50 1.18 -11.36
N LEU A 135 0.39 1.30 -10.63
CA LEU A 135 -0.94 1.12 -11.22
C LEU A 135 -1.30 2.14 -12.32
N PRO A 136 -0.99 3.45 -12.19
CA PRO A 136 -1.24 4.43 -13.26
C PRO A 136 -0.51 4.16 -14.58
N LYS A 137 0.56 3.34 -14.55
CA LYS A 137 1.35 2.94 -15.71
C LYS A 137 0.79 1.71 -16.43
N SER A 138 -0.34 1.19 -15.99
CA SER A 138 -1.01 0.05 -16.65
C SER A 138 -1.47 0.45 -18.04
N VAL A 139 -1.13 -0.39 -19.02
CA VAL A 139 -1.52 -0.27 -20.44
C VAL A 139 -2.47 -1.42 -20.76
#